data_AF-A0A972QS11-F1
#
_entry.id   AF-A0A972QS11-F1
#
_cell.length_a   1.000
_cell.length_b   1.000
_cell.length_c   1.000
_cell.angle_alpha   90.00
_cell.angle_beta   90.00
_cell.angle_gamma   90.00
#
_symmetry.space_group_name_H-M   'P 1'
#
loop_
_entity.id
_entity.type
_entity.pdbx_description
1 polymer ?
#
loop_
_entity_poly.entity_id
_entity_poly.type
_entity_poly.pdbx_seq_one_letter_code
_entity_poly.pdbx_strand_id
1 'polypeptide(L)'
;WEISLSFLAGVFVTALLFNVSNPDKYADPVFHLLTGYTLIGAFFLATEDSSSPVNFIPMLIYGIFAGILTVLIRNIGAFVDGVVFAILMMNVANPLLDKIRPKAMGRGTKYA
;
A
#
# COMPACT_ATOMS: atom_id res chain seq x y z
N TRP A 1 2.09 -5.50 10.97
CA TRP A 1 0.72 -5.63 10.39
C TRP A 1 0.18 -4.32 9.80
N GLU A 2 0.87 -3.21 10.04
CA GLU A 2 0.52 -1.85 9.64
C GLU A 2 0.38 -1.76 8.12
N ILE A 3 1.35 -2.31 7.38
CA ILE A 3 1.33 -2.33 5.91
C ILE A 3 0.15 -3.15 5.38
N SER A 4 -0.08 -4.36 5.88
CA SER A 4 -1.18 -5.21 5.41
C SER A 4 -2.53 -4.56 5.64
N LEU A 5 -2.76 -4.00 6.83
CA LEU A 5 -4.02 -3.32 7.15
C LEU A 5 -4.22 -2.05 6.31
N SER A 6 -3.17 -1.24 6.16
CA SER A 6 -3.22 0.00 5.39
C SER A 6 -3.40 -0.27 3.88
N PHE A 7 -2.81 -1.34 3.37
CA PHE A 7 -3.02 -1.83 2.00
C PHE A 7 -4.46 -2.29 1.75
N LEU A 8 -4.99 -3.17 2.59
CA LEU A 8 -6.38 -3.65 2.45
C LEU A 8 -7.37 -2.50 2.60
N ALA A 9 -7.13 -1.56 3.51
CA ALA A 9 -7.92 -0.34 3.64
C ALA A 9 -7.84 0.52 2.37
N GLY A 10 -6.65 0.71 1.80
CA GLY A 10 -6.47 1.45 0.54
C GLY A 10 -7.22 0.80 -0.63
N VAL A 11 -7.17 -0.53 -0.75
CA VAL A 11 -7.95 -1.27 -1.76
C VAL A 11 -9.44 -1.07 -1.53
N PHE A 12 -9.92 -1.30 -0.31
CA PHE A 12 -11.35 -1.24 0.03
C PHE A 12 -11.93 0.14 -0.24
N VAL A 13 -11.29 1.20 0.29
CA VAL A 13 -11.76 2.58 0.14
C VAL A 13 -11.76 2.98 -1.34
N THR A 14 -10.69 2.67 -2.09
CA THR A 14 -10.62 3.04 -3.50
C THR A 14 -11.65 2.28 -4.33
N ALA A 15 -11.79 0.97 -4.12
CA ALA A 15 -12.80 0.18 -4.81
C ALA A 15 -14.22 0.65 -4.49
N LEU A 16 -14.49 1.06 -3.24
CA LEU A 16 -15.79 1.58 -2.83
C LEU A 16 -16.12 2.88 -3.55
N LEU A 17 -15.15 3.79 -3.68
CA LEU A 17 -15.34 5.03 -4.42
C LEU A 17 -15.66 4.77 -5.90
N PHE A 18 -14.98 3.83 -6.54
CA PHE A 18 -15.30 3.44 -7.93
C PHE A 18 -16.67 2.79 -8.05
N ASN A 19 -16.99 1.84 -7.17
CA ASN A 19 -18.27 1.14 -7.17
C ASN A 19 -19.44 2.10 -6.95
N VAL A 20 -19.37 3.00 -5.96
CA VAL A 20 -20.41 4.02 -5.72
C VAL A 20 -20.56 4.99 -6.90
N SER A 21 -19.48 5.26 -7.64
CA SER A 21 -19.53 6.14 -8.82
C SER A 21 -20.24 5.50 -10.01
N ASN A 22 -20.06 4.18 -10.24
CA ASN A 22 -20.78 3.43 -11.27
C ASN A 22 -20.81 1.92 -10.91
N PRO A 23 -21.87 1.45 -10.23
CA PRO A 23 -21.96 0.06 -9.78
C PRO A 23 -22.05 -0.96 -10.91
N ASP A 24 -22.61 -0.57 -12.07
CA ASP A 24 -22.76 -1.48 -13.22
C ASP A 24 -21.42 -1.76 -13.92
N LYS A 25 -20.46 -0.84 -13.77
CA LYS A 25 -19.13 -0.94 -14.39
C LYS A 25 -18.07 -1.49 -13.45
N TYR A 26 -18.10 -1.11 -12.18
CA TYR A 26 -17.02 -1.40 -11.21
C TYR A 26 -17.48 -2.39 -10.14
N ALA A 27 -16.69 -3.45 -9.94
CA ALA A 27 -17.01 -4.50 -8.99
C ALA A 27 -17.04 -4.02 -7.53
N ASP A 28 -17.73 -4.78 -6.69
CA ASP A 28 -17.85 -4.50 -5.25
C ASP A 28 -16.47 -4.52 -4.54
N PRO A 29 -16.24 -3.70 -3.51
CA PRO A 29 -14.96 -3.68 -2.79
C PRO A 29 -14.53 -5.03 -2.23
N VAL A 30 -15.49 -5.85 -1.77
CA VAL A 30 -15.20 -7.19 -1.24
C VAL A 30 -14.67 -8.10 -2.35
N PHE A 31 -15.15 -7.94 -3.59
CA PHE A 31 -14.60 -8.65 -4.74
C PHE A 31 -13.13 -8.28 -4.95
N HIS A 32 -12.76 -7.01 -4.90
CA HIS A 32 -11.36 -6.59 -5.05
C HIS A 32 -10.45 -7.13 -3.93
N LEU A 33 -10.97 -7.29 -2.70
CA LEU A 33 -10.22 -7.83 -1.57
C LEU A 33 -9.99 -9.34 -1.66
N LEU A 34 -11.02 -10.11 -2.04
CA LEU A 34 -11.00 -11.57 -1.98
C LEU A 34 -10.52 -12.25 -3.27
N THR A 35 -10.25 -11.48 -4.33
CA THR A 35 -9.87 -12.03 -5.64
C THR A 35 -8.47 -11.62 -6.10
N GLY A 36 -7.94 -12.43 -7.02
CA GLY A 36 -6.59 -12.26 -7.57
C GLY A 36 -5.52 -12.43 -6.49
N TYR A 37 -4.43 -11.70 -6.62
CA TYR A 37 -3.33 -11.73 -5.66
C TYR A 37 -3.49 -10.78 -4.47
N THR A 38 -4.66 -10.17 -4.21
CA THR A 38 -4.77 -9.09 -3.21
C THR A 38 -4.36 -9.52 -1.81
N LEU A 39 -4.91 -10.63 -1.29
CA LEU A 39 -4.55 -11.13 0.06
C LEU A 39 -3.11 -11.65 0.11
N ILE A 40 -2.66 -12.33 -0.95
CA ILE A 40 -1.26 -12.80 -1.04
C ILE A 40 -0.31 -11.61 -1.03
N GLY A 41 -0.64 -10.56 -1.79
CA GLY A 41 0.09 -9.30 -1.84
C GLY A 41 0.13 -8.61 -0.48
N ALA A 42 -1.00 -8.53 0.21
CA ALA A 42 -1.12 -7.85 1.49
C ALA A 42 -0.27 -8.48 2.61
N PHE A 43 -0.17 -9.81 2.65
CA PHE A 43 0.44 -10.53 3.76
C PHE A 43 1.82 -11.13 3.48
N PHE A 44 2.19 -11.31 2.20
CA PHE A 44 3.45 -11.98 1.85
C PHE A 44 4.36 -11.14 0.96
N LEU A 45 3.83 -10.25 0.11
CA LEU A 45 4.65 -9.42 -0.78
C LEU A 45 4.90 -8.02 -0.22
N ALA A 46 3.85 -7.33 0.20
CA ALA A 46 3.91 -5.94 0.67
C ALA A 46 4.62 -5.79 2.03
N THR A 47 4.74 -6.88 2.80
CA THR A 47 5.37 -6.90 4.13
C THR A 47 6.78 -7.48 4.09
N GLU A 48 7.42 -7.51 2.92
CA GLU A 48 8.79 -8.01 2.80
C GLU A 48 9.79 -7.02 3.40
N ASP A 49 10.50 -7.41 4.46
CA ASP A 49 11.39 -6.53 5.25
C ASP A 49 12.54 -5.89 4.45
N SER A 50 12.93 -6.48 3.31
CA SER A 50 14.05 -5.95 2.51
C SER A 50 13.68 -4.72 1.68
N SER A 51 12.40 -4.60 1.31
CA SER A 51 11.90 -3.65 0.33
C SER A 51 10.83 -2.69 0.87
N SER A 52 10.40 -2.91 2.12
CA SER A 52 9.37 -2.15 2.83
C SER A 52 9.97 -1.17 3.84
N PRO A 53 9.26 -0.08 4.20
CA PRO A 53 9.73 0.83 5.24
C PRO A 53 9.51 0.24 6.64
N VAL A 54 10.38 0.60 7.58
CA VAL A 54 10.37 0.06 8.97
C VAL A 54 9.77 1.00 10.02
N ASN A 55 9.40 2.23 9.63
CA ASN A 55 8.80 3.22 10.53
C ASN A 55 7.27 3.28 10.38
N PHE A 56 6.56 3.52 11.49
CA PHE A 56 5.09 3.49 11.54
C PHE A 56 4.40 4.35 10.47
N ILE A 57 4.78 5.63 10.34
CA ILE A 57 4.14 6.55 9.37
C ILE A 57 4.43 6.11 7.92
N PRO A 58 5.69 5.88 7.51
CA PRO A 58 6.01 5.28 6.21
C PRO A 58 5.26 3.99 5.89
N MET A 59 5.09 3.07 6.85
CA MET A 59 4.35 1.82 6.64
C MET A 59 2.89 2.06 6.27
N LEU A 60 2.21 3.01 6.91
CA LEU A 60 0.82 3.36 6.60
C LEU A 60 0.70 3.98 5.21
N ILE A 61 1.61 4.90 4.87
CA ILE A 61 1.65 5.54 3.55
C ILE A 61 1.91 4.49 2.48
N TYR A 62 2.92 3.64 2.69
CA TYR A 62 3.31 2.59 1.76
C TYR A 62 2.11 1.70 1.37
N GLY A 63 1.43 1.14 2.37
CA GLY A 63 0.32 0.22 2.11
C GLY A 63 -0.88 0.94 1.48
N ILE A 64 -1.31 2.09 1.99
CA ILE A 64 -2.44 2.85 1.41
C ILE A 64 -2.21 3.14 -0.08
N PHE A 65 -1.02 3.63 -0.45
CA PHE A 65 -0.71 3.96 -1.84
C PHE A 65 -0.61 2.71 -2.73
N ALA A 66 -0.01 1.62 -2.24
CA ALA A 66 -0.02 0.34 -2.95
C ALA A 66 -1.45 -0.17 -3.19
N GLY A 67 -2.34 -0.03 -2.20
CA GLY A 67 -3.75 -0.44 -2.32
C GLY A 67 -4.53 0.41 -3.32
N ILE A 68 -4.34 1.73 -3.28
CA ILE A 68 -4.94 2.66 -4.25
C ILE A 68 -4.47 2.32 -5.67
N LEU A 69 -3.16 2.18 -5.87
CA LEU A 69 -2.57 1.87 -7.17
C LEU A 69 -3.11 0.54 -7.72
N THR A 70 -3.27 -0.47 -6.86
CA THR A 70 -3.84 -1.77 -7.26
C THR A 70 -5.21 -1.61 -7.91
N VAL A 71 -6.12 -0.84 -7.30
CA VAL A 71 -7.47 -0.64 -7.84
C VAL A 71 -7.44 0.24 -9.09
N LEU A 72 -6.60 1.28 -9.13
CA LEU A 72 -6.44 2.12 -10.31
C LEU A 72 -5.96 1.32 -11.52
N ILE A 73 -4.99 0.42 -11.33
CA ILE A 73 -4.49 -0.44 -12.41
C ILE A 73 -5.57 -1.41 -12.87
N ARG A 74 -6.34 -2.01 -11.97
CA ARG A 74 -7.43 -2.93 -12.33
C ARG A 74 -8.55 -2.25 -13.11
N ASN A 75 -8.92 -1.02 -12.73
CA ASN A 75 -10.08 -0.34 -13.28
C ASN A 75 -9.78 0.54 -14.51
N ILE A 76 -8.55 1.07 -14.61
CA ILE A 76 -8.16 2.03 -15.66
C ILE A 76 -6.98 1.48 -16.50
N GLY A 77 -6.18 0.58 -15.95
CA GLY A 77 -5.01 0.02 -16.63
C GLY A 77 -5.34 -1.11 -17.59
N ALA A 78 -4.31 -1.57 -18.30
CA ALA A 78 -4.41 -2.68 -19.26
C ALA A 78 -4.25 -4.08 -18.62
N PHE A 79 -3.85 -4.14 -17.34
CA PHE A 79 -3.55 -5.39 -16.65
C PHE A 79 -4.71 -5.79 -15.74
N VAL A 80 -5.17 -7.04 -15.89
CA VAL A 80 -6.28 -7.62 -15.12
C VAL A 80 -5.91 -7.79 -13.64
N ASP A 81 -4.63 -8.04 -13.33
CA ASP A 81 -4.12 -7.96 -11.96
C ASP A 81 -3.10 -6.84 -11.81
N GLY A 82 -3.28 -6.01 -10.79
CA GLY A 82 -2.50 -4.81 -10.52
C GLY A 82 -1.65 -4.89 -9.25
N VAL A 83 -1.82 -5.94 -8.43
CA VAL A 83 -1.24 -6.02 -7.08
C VAL A 83 0.29 -5.99 -7.12
N VAL A 84 0.89 -6.89 -7.90
CA VAL A 84 2.36 -7.02 -7.95
C VAL A 84 3.00 -5.74 -8.50
N PHE A 85 2.42 -5.15 -9.54
CA PHE A 85 2.93 -3.90 -10.12
C PHE A 85 2.82 -2.74 -9.12
N ALA A 86 1.71 -2.62 -8.40
CA ALA A 86 1.54 -1.59 -7.38
C ALA A 86 2.59 -1.72 -6.26
N ILE A 87 2.85 -2.95 -5.80
CA ILE A 87 3.87 -3.23 -4.76
C ILE A 87 5.27 -2.88 -5.29
N LEU A 88 5.63 -3.31 -6.50
CA LEU A 88 6.94 -2.98 -7.09
C LEU A 88 7.13 -1.47 -7.24
N MET A 89 6.10 -0.75 -7.67
CA MET A 89 6.13 0.72 -7.75
C MET A 89 6.36 1.36 -6.37
N MET A 90 5.73 0.83 -5.32
CA MET A 90 5.94 1.32 -3.96
C MET A 90 7.31 0.93 -3.39
N ASN A 91 7.87 -0.21 -3.78
CA ASN A 91 9.25 -0.57 -3.43
C ASN A 91 10.25 0.43 -4.02
N VAL A 92 10.03 0.89 -5.25
CA VAL A 92 10.84 1.96 -5.86
C VAL A 92 10.69 3.28 -5.10
N ALA A 93 9.51 3.57 -4.57
CA ALA A 93 9.26 4.77 -3.75
C ALA A 93 9.74 4.64 -2.30
N ASN A 94 10.06 3.44 -1.82
CA ASN A 94 10.41 3.18 -0.42
C ASN A 94 11.57 4.06 0.11
N PRO A 95 12.68 4.28 -0.62
CA PRO A 95 13.77 5.15 -0.16
C PRO A 95 13.34 6.61 0.07
N LEU A 96 12.25 7.06 -0.57
CA LEU A 96 11.66 8.38 -0.32
C LEU A 96 10.83 8.39 0.96
N LEU A 97 10.10 7.31 1.23
CA LEU A 97 9.32 7.13 2.47
C LEU A 97 10.24 7.01 3.69
N ASP A 98 11.39 6.35 3.56
CA ASP A 98 12.38 6.21 4.64
C ASP A 98 13.00 7.54 5.09
N LYS A 99 12.91 8.60 4.26
CA LYS A 99 13.29 9.95 4.69
C LYS A 99 12.37 10.49 5.78
N ILE A 100 11.15 9.96 5.89
CA ILE A 100 10.18 10.28 6.94
C ILE A 100 10.54 9.43 8.17
N ARG A 101 11.69 9.75 8.77
CA ARG A 101 12.18 9.09 9.98
C ARG A 101 12.06 9.99 11.20
N PRO A 102 11.86 9.43 12.41
CA PRO A 102 11.95 10.19 13.64
C PRO A 102 13.31 10.89 13.75
N LYS A 103 13.35 12.06 14.43
CA LYS A 103 14.63 12.73 14.73
C LYS A 103 15.53 11.75 15.50
N ALA A 104 16.76 11.56 15.02
CA ALA A 104 17.75 10.74 15.70
C ALA A 104 17.94 11.28 17.13
N MET A 105 17.53 10.49 18.11
CA MET A 105 17.64 10.84 19.52
C MET A 105 19.04 10.43 19.96
N GLY A 106 19.97 11.41 20.07
CA GLY A 106 21.37 11.08 20.37
C GLY A 106 22.41 12.20 20.40
N ARG A 107 22.04 13.49 20.34
CA ARG A 107 23.00 14.60 20.60
C ARG A 107 22.61 15.37 21.86
N GLY A 108 22.82 14.72 23.01
CA GLY A 108 22.53 15.27 24.33
C GLY A 108 23.63 15.10 25.37
N THR A 109 24.74 14.42 25.07
CA THR A 109 25.88 14.34 26.00
C THR A 109 26.80 15.54 25.81
N LYS A 110 26.36 16.69 26.33
CA LYS A 110 27.29 17.72 26.80
C LYS A 110 28.05 17.11 27.98
N TYR A 111 29.21 16.51 27.71
CA TYR A 111 30.23 16.40 28.74
C TYR A 111 30.81 17.81 28.92
N ALA A 112 30.37 18.47 29.99
CA ALA A 112 30.97 19.68 30.53
C ALA A 112 31.99 19.28 31.59
#